data_AF-A0A956CQU1-F1
#
_entry.id   AF-A0A956CQU1-F1
#
_cell.length_a   1.000
_cell.length_b   1.000
_cell.length_c   1.000
_cell.angle_alpha   90.00
_cell.angle_beta   90.00
_cell.angle_gamma   90.00
#
_symmetry.space_group_name_H-M   'P 1'
#
loop_
_entity.id
_entity.type
_entity.pdbx_description
1 polymer ?
#
loop_
_entity_poly.entity_id
_entity_poly.type
_entity_poly.pdbx_seq_one_letter_code
_entity_poly.pdbx_strand_id
1 'polypeptide(L)'
;MIVVAIVGILAAVAMPVFGGYINRAKVSEAVNFVGIIKLRQESYRAEFGQYADAPNDTDDLDPIPAFTPSAIPGGNPAAWPTGSAVTNWLQLGAAPDGPVRCRFATVGGAPSTATDIEAFGFSRTNMWFLTRAECDLDEDSDVLTVEGYSATTQIWVSDDKGWE
;
A
#
# COMPACT_ATOMS: atom_id res chain seq x y z
N MET A 1 18.09 -7.57 -45.46
CA MET A 1 17.24 -6.50 -44.88
C MET A 1 15.93 -7.03 -44.25
N ILE A 2 15.38 -8.16 -44.69
CA ILE A 2 14.14 -8.73 -44.11
C ILE A 2 14.25 -9.14 -42.63
N VAL A 3 15.41 -9.64 -42.20
CA VAL A 3 15.61 -10.07 -40.80
C VAL A 3 15.45 -8.91 -39.82
N VAL A 4 16.02 -7.75 -40.14
CA VAL A 4 15.92 -6.54 -39.31
C VAL A 4 14.46 -6.07 -39.22
N ALA A 5 13.71 -6.17 -40.33
CA ALA A 5 12.29 -5.82 -40.34
C ALA A 5 11.45 -6.76 -39.45
N ILE A 6 11.70 -8.07 -39.50
CA ILE A 6 11.00 -9.05 -38.66
C ILE A 6 11.33 -8.82 -37.18
N VAL A 7 12.62 -8.60 -36.84
CA VAL A 7 13.03 -8.30 -35.46
C VAL A 7 12.41 -6.99 -34.95
N GLY A 8 12.33 -5.96 -35.79
CA GLY A 8 11.69 -4.69 -35.44
C GLY A 8 10.21 -4.84 -35.08
N ILE A 9 9.46 -5.63 -35.85
CA ILE A 9 8.03 -5.89 -35.60
C ILE A 9 7.86 -6.71 -34.31
N LEU A 10 8.68 -7.75 -34.11
CA LEU A 10 8.63 -8.56 -32.88
C LEU A 10 8.95 -7.73 -31.63
N ALA A 11 9.96 -6.85 -31.72
CA ALA A 11 10.33 -5.96 -30.61
C ALA A 11 9.21 -4.97 -30.28
N ALA A 12 8.55 -4.40 -31.29
CA ALA A 12 7.47 -3.43 -31.10
C ALA A 12 6.27 -4.03 -30.32
N VAL A 13 5.96 -5.31 -30.54
CA VAL A 13 4.87 -6.00 -29.82
C VAL A 13 5.33 -6.49 -28.44
N ALA A 14 6.60 -6.90 -28.30
CA ALA A 14 7.11 -7.48 -27.06
C ALA A 14 7.28 -6.46 -25.92
N MET A 15 7.68 -5.23 -26.24
CA MET A 15 7.96 -4.19 -25.23
C MET A 15 6.77 -3.87 -24.29
N PRO A 16 5.56 -3.53 -24.79
CA PRO A 16 4.45 -3.20 -23.90
C PRO A 16 4.01 -4.40 -23.05
N VAL A 17 3.99 -5.61 -23.61
CA VAL A 17 3.62 -6.83 -22.89
C VAL A 17 4.58 -7.14 -21.74
N PHE A 18 5.87 -6.90 -21.96
CA PHE A 18 6.90 -7.14 -20.93
C PHE A 18 6.83 -6.11 -19.79
N GLY A 19 6.46 -4.85 -20.09
CA GLY A 19 6.27 -3.79 -19.10
C GLY A 19 5.21 -4.13 -18.06
N GLY A 20 3.99 -4.48 -18.52
CA GLY A 20 2.89 -4.85 -17.62
C GLY A 20 3.19 -6.09 -16.77
N TYR A 21 3.96 -7.06 -17.30
CA TYR A 21 4.38 -8.23 -16.51
C TYR A 21 5.32 -7.84 -15.36
N ILE A 22 6.28 -6.94 -15.61
CA ILE A 22 7.18 -6.42 -14.58
C ILE A 22 6.39 -5.63 -13.55
N ASN A 23 5.46 -4.77 -13.98
CA ASN A 23 4.68 -3.95 -13.05
C ASN A 23 3.80 -4.82 -12.15
N ARG A 24 3.14 -5.85 -12.68
CA ARG A 24 2.41 -6.83 -11.87
C ARG A 24 3.31 -7.57 -10.87
N ALA A 25 4.54 -7.91 -11.25
CA ALA A 25 5.50 -8.51 -10.32
C ALA A 25 5.85 -7.54 -9.19
N LYS A 26 6.00 -6.24 -9.47
CA LYS A 26 6.23 -5.20 -8.45
C LYS A 26 5.03 -5.03 -7.51
N VAL A 27 3.78 -5.16 -7.99
CA VAL A 27 2.57 -5.09 -7.12
C VAL A 27 2.60 -6.12 -5.99
N SER A 28 3.22 -7.29 -6.19
CA SER A 28 3.32 -8.31 -5.16
C SER A 28 4.04 -7.84 -3.89
N GLU A 29 4.93 -6.84 -4.01
CA GLU A 29 5.60 -6.17 -2.89
C GLU A 29 4.58 -5.47 -1.98
N ALA A 30 3.68 -4.69 -2.58
CA ALA A 30 2.65 -3.95 -1.86
C ALA A 30 1.69 -4.87 -1.12
N VAL A 31 1.19 -5.90 -1.81
CA VAL A 31 0.27 -6.90 -1.24
C VAL A 31 0.92 -7.65 -0.07
N ASN A 32 2.19 -8.04 -0.22
CA ASN A 32 2.91 -8.73 0.84
C ASN A 32 3.09 -7.82 2.07
N PHE A 33 3.54 -6.58 1.88
CA PHE A 33 3.76 -5.68 3.01
C PHE A 33 2.45 -5.27 3.70
N VAL A 34 1.37 -5.03 2.96
CA VAL A 34 0.02 -4.84 3.53
C VAL A 34 -0.42 -6.04 4.37
N GLY A 35 -0.13 -7.26 3.92
CA GLY A 35 -0.37 -8.48 4.70
C GLY A 35 0.43 -8.54 6.01
N ILE A 36 1.70 -8.12 5.98
CA ILE A 36 2.55 -8.01 7.18
C ILE A 36 1.99 -6.96 8.14
N ILE A 37 1.62 -5.78 7.63
CA ILE A 37 1.03 -4.69 8.43
C ILE A 37 -0.21 -5.20 9.15
N LYS A 38 -1.10 -5.90 8.45
CA LYS A 38 -2.32 -6.49 9.03
C LYS A 38 -2.02 -7.47 10.16
N LEU A 39 -1.05 -8.36 9.99
CA LEU A 39 -0.63 -9.28 11.05
C LEU A 39 -0.07 -8.54 12.27
N ARG A 40 0.73 -7.49 12.03
CA ARG A 40 1.29 -6.64 13.08
C ARG A 40 0.22 -5.85 13.80
N GLN A 41 -0.79 -5.35 13.09
CA GLN A 41 -1.94 -4.65 13.68
C GLN A 41 -2.71 -5.53 14.65
N GLU A 42 -2.99 -6.78 14.28
CA GLU A 42 -3.66 -7.74 15.19
C GLU A 42 -2.79 -8.08 16.41
N SER A 43 -1.46 -8.18 16.23
CA SER A 43 -0.53 -8.39 17.34
C SER A 43 -0.50 -7.17 18.28
N TYR A 44 -0.43 -5.96 17.71
CA TYR A 44 -0.42 -4.71 18.45
C TYR A 44 -1.72 -4.52 19.26
N ARG A 45 -2.88 -4.84 18.67
CA ARG A 45 -4.15 -4.85 19.40
C ARG A 45 -4.17 -5.84 20.55
N ALA A 46 -3.58 -7.02 20.39
CA ALA A 46 -3.51 -8.01 21.47
C ALA A 46 -2.63 -7.52 22.65
N GLU A 47 -1.59 -6.73 22.37
CA GLU A 47 -0.65 -6.23 23.38
C GLU A 47 -1.12 -4.93 24.05
N PHE A 48 -1.60 -3.96 23.27
CA PHE A 48 -1.91 -2.61 23.74
C PHE A 48 -3.41 -2.32 23.84
N GLY A 49 -4.26 -3.24 23.36
CA GLY A 49 -5.71 -3.09 23.42
C GLY A 49 -6.27 -2.06 22.44
N GLN A 50 -5.49 -1.59 21.46
CA GLN A 50 -5.89 -0.67 20.39
C GLN A 50 -5.11 -0.98 19.11
N TYR A 51 -5.58 -0.52 17.95
CA TYR A 51 -4.80 -0.56 16.71
C TYR A 51 -3.82 0.61 16.64
N ALA A 52 -2.78 0.48 15.82
CA ALA A 52 -1.76 1.51 15.67
C ALA A 52 -2.01 2.38 14.43
N ASP A 53 -1.61 3.64 14.55
CA ASP A 53 -1.62 4.62 13.48
C ASP A 53 -0.19 4.92 13.03
N ALA A 54 0.11 4.77 11.74
CA ALA A 54 1.40 5.12 11.17
C ALA A 54 1.25 5.65 9.73
N PRO A 55 1.86 6.80 9.39
CA PRO A 55 2.88 7.53 10.16
C PRO A 55 2.36 8.51 11.22
N ASN A 56 1.07 8.85 11.24
CA ASN A 56 0.50 9.85 12.14
C ASN A 56 -0.78 9.35 12.81
N ASP A 57 -1.05 9.86 14.01
CA ASP A 57 -2.16 9.49 14.90
C ASP A 57 -3.35 10.44 14.68
N THR A 58 -4.18 10.15 13.67
CA THR A 58 -5.28 11.05 13.27
C THR A 58 -6.65 10.39 13.17
N ASP A 59 -6.82 9.07 13.35
CA ASP A 59 -8.11 8.35 13.17
C ASP A 59 -8.87 8.66 11.84
N ASP A 60 -8.22 9.37 10.90
CA ASP A 60 -8.81 9.91 9.67
C ASP A 60 -8.73 8.88 8.54
N LEU A 61 -9.90 8.43 8.07
CA LEU A 61 -10.04 7.35 7.09
C LEU A 61 -9.97 7.81 5.63
N ASP A 62 -10.47 9.01 5.32
CA ASP A 62 -10.45 9.57 3.96
C ASP A 62 -10.58 11.11 3.96
N PRO A 63 -9.63 11.87 3.37
CA PRO A 63 -8.35 11.37 2.88
C PRO A 63 -7.44 10.93 4.04
N ILE A 64 -6.69 9.85 3.85
CA ILE A 64 -5.60 9.50 4.77
C ILE A 64 -4.56 10.64 4.72
N PRO A 65 -4.26 11.29 5.86
CA PRO A 65 -3.52 12.55 5.84
C PRO A 65 -2.02 12.41 5.59
N ALA A 66 -1.43 11.24 5.83
CA ALA A 66 -0.01 11.03 5.61
C ALA A 66 0.35 9.58 5.26
N PHE A 67 1.45 9.44 4.54
CA PHE A 67 1.98 8.16 4.06
C PHE A 67 3.49 8.08 4.27
N THR A 68 4.02 6.85 4.23
CA THR A 68 5.44 6.54 4.34
C THR A 68 5.88 5.63 3.20
N PRO A 69 6.80 6.05 2.33
CA PRO A 69 7.37 7.40 2.21
C PRO A 69 6.31 8.48 1.91
N SER A 70 6.64 9.77 2.11
CA SER A 70 5.66 10.86 1.92
C SER A 70 5.26 11.08 0.46
N ALA A 71 6.18 10.83 -0.47
CA ALA A 71 5.94 10.83 -1.91
C ALA A 71 5.81 9.39 -2.44
N ILE A 72 5.05 9.22 -3.52
CA ILE A 72 4.97 7.93 -4.22
C ILE A 72 6.32 7.71 -4.94
N PRO A 73 7.03 6.60 -4.71
CA PRO A 73 8.37 6.35 -5.26
C PRO A 73 8.48 6.27 -6.80
N GLY A 74 7.40 5.96 -7.52
CA GLY A 74 7.42 5.81 -8.97
C GLY A 74 7.98 4.45 -9.44
N GLY A 75 8.49 4.41 -10.67
CA GLY A 75 9.07 3.20 -11.27
C GLY A 75 10.36 2.73 -10.59
N ASN A 76 11.05 3.63 -9.88
CA ASN A 76 12.26 3.35 -9.11
C ASN A 76 11.96 3.21 -7.61
N PRO A 77 12.49 2.17 -6.93
CA PRO A 77 12.22 1.99 -5.51
C PRO A 77 12.91 3.07 -4.66
N ALA A 78 12.20 3.62 -3.69
CA ALA A 78 12.74 4.54 -2.70
C ALA A 78 13.15 3.82 -1.42
N ALA A 79 14.20 4.30 -0.76
CA ALA A 79 14.59 3.77 0.54
C ALA A 79 13.47 4.02 1.58
N TRP A 80 13.23 3.04 2.46
CA TRP A 80 12.37 3.26 3.61
C TRP A 80 12.97 4.35 4.51
N PRO A 81 12.19 5.37 4.91
CA PRO A 81 12.73 6.45 5.73
C PRO A 81 13.17 5.95 7.11
N THR A 82 14.00 6.73 7.80
CA THR A 82 14.53 6.39 9.12
C THR A 82 14.30 7.53 10.11
N GLY A 83 14.59 7.28 11.39
CA GLY A 83 14.42 8.27 12.45
C GLY A 83 12.95 8.53 12.78
N SER A 84 12.63 9.80 13.09
CA SER A 84 11.28 10.17 13.56
C SER A 84 10.16 9.96 12.54
N ALA A 85 10.49 9.87 11.25
CA ALA A 85 9.52 9.59 10.19
C ALA A 85 8.92 8.18 10.27
N VAL A 86 9.53 7.28 11.05
CA VAL A 86 9.08 5.88 11.20
C VAL A 86 8.84 5.47 12.64
N THR A 87 8.76 6.42 13.58
CA THR A 87 8.54 6.10 15.01
C THR A 87 7.33 5.19 15.21
N ASN A 88 6.19 5.52 14.59
CA ASN A 88 4.97 4.74 14.74
C ASN A 88 5.06 3.38 14.02
N TRP A 89 5.76 3.31 12.89
CA TRP A 89 6.06 2.06 12.19
C TRP A 89 6.94 1.13 13.03
N LEU A 90 7.90 1.69 13.76
CA LEU A 90 8.74 0.94 14.71
C LEU A 90 7.94 0.45 15.91
N GLN A 91 6.98 1.25 16.41
CA GLN A 91 6.06 0.81 17.48
C GLN A 91 5.13 -0.31 17.02
N LEU A 92 4.61 -0.24 15.80
CA LEU A 92 3.85 -1.32 15.17
C LEU A 92 4.72 -2.56 14.89
N GLY A 93 6.03 -2.40 14.79
CA GLY A 93 6.96 -3.48 14.42
C GLY A 93 6.82 -3.92 12.96
N ALA A 94 6.37 -3.01 12.09
CA ALA A 94 6.26 -3.22 10.66
C ALA A 94 7.30 -2.38 9.92
N ALA A 95 8.22 -3.05 9.24
CA ALA A 95 9.19 -2.44 8.35
C ALA A 95 9.39 -3.35 7.13
N PRO A 96 9.52 -2.79 5.92
CA PRO A 96 9.81 -3.58 4.73
C PRO A 96 11.28 -4.04 4.74
N ASP A 97 11.56 -5.16 4.07
CA ASP A 97 12.91 -5.77 4.01
C ASP A 97 13.89 -5.02 3.08
N GLY A 98 13.47 -3.91 2.47
CA GLY A 98 14.28 -3.13 1.55
C GLY A 98 13.58 -1.88 1.00
N PRO A 99 14.16 -1.26 -0.03
CA PRO A 99 13.55 -0.14 -0.74
C PRO A 99 12.18 -0.51 -1.30
N VAL A 100 11.22 0.41 -1.15
CA VAL A 100 9.82 0.21 -1.52
C VAL A 100 9.42 1.01 -2.75
N ARG A 101 8.48 0.48 -3.54
CA ARG A 101 7.90 1.18 -4.72
C ARG A 101 6.56 1.86 -4.44
N CYS A 102 6.01 1.57 -3.28
CA CYS A 102 4.74 2.10 -2.84
C CYS A 102 4.93 2.89 -1.56
N ARG A 103 4.00 3.81 -1.32
CA ARG A 103 3.85 4.44 0.00
C ARG A 103 2.76 3.73 0.77
N PHE A 104 2.90 3.69 2.08
CA PHE A 104 2.04 2.94 2.98
C PHE A 104 1.53 3.84 4.08
N ALA A 105 0.30 3.60 4.50
CA ALA A 105 -0.29 4.17 5.69
C ALA A 105 -1.14 3.11 6.39
N THR A 106 -1.27 3.27 7.70
CA THR A 106 -2.22 2.52 8.50
C THR A 106 -2.85 3.47 9.50
N VAL A 107 -4.16 3.38 9.62
CA VAL A 107 -4.97 4.19 10.53
C VAL A 107 -5.74 3.21 11.40
N GLY A 108 -5.55 3.30 12.70
CA GLY A 108 -6.32 2.62 13.72
C GLY A 108 -7.41 3.55 14.25
N GLY A 109 -8.40 3.01 14.94
CA GLY A 109 -9.33 3.84 15.67
C GLY A 109 -10.15 3.07 16.68
N ALA A 110 -10.60 3.81 17.69
CA ALA A 110 -11.49 3.31 18.71
C ALA A 110 -12.90 3.05 18.15
N PRO A 111 -13.77 2.33 18.90
CA PRO A 111 -15.16 2.21 18.53
C PRO A 111 -15.78 3.60 18.35
N SER A 112 -16.57 3.77 17.29
CA SER A 112 -17.29 5.01 16.95
C SER A 112 -16.46 6.24 16.54
N THR A 113 -15.13 6.13 16.41
CA THR A 113 -14.29 7.26 15.91
C THR A 113 -14.16 7.33 14.40
N ALA A 114 -14.39 6.24 13.66
CA ALA A 114 -14.41 6.26 12.20
C ALA A 114 -15.40 7.32 11.67
N THR A 115 -14.92 8.19 10.80
CA THR A 115 -15.72 9.27 10.20
C THR A 115 -16.64 8.78 9.08
N ASP A 116 -16.35 7.63 8.43
CA ASP A 116 -17.17 7.02 7.36
C ASP A 116 -17.27 5.48 7.47
N ILE A 117 -17.82 5.04 8.60
CA ILE A 117 -17.90 3.64 9.07
C ILE A 117 -18.62 2.69 8.10
N GLU A 118 -19.55 3.20 7.30
CA GLU A 118 -20.42 2.39 6.42
C GLU A 118 -19.75 2.05 5.08
N ALA A 119 -18.90 2.91 4.53
CA ALA A 119 -18.23 2.67 3.25
C ALA A 119 -17.23 1.50 3.31
N PHE A 120 -16.64 1.27 4.49
CA PHE A 120 -15.64 0.23 4.73
C PHE A 120 -16.19 -0.99 5.50
N GLY A 121 -17.49 -0.97 5.85
CA GLY A 121 -18.12 -2.07 6.59
C GLY A 121 -17.61 -2.26 8.02
N PHE A 122 -17.10 -1.20 8.65
CA PHE A 122 -16.64 -1.26 10.04
C PHE A 122 -17.84 -1.28 11.02
N SER A 123 -17.66 -1.95 12.17
CA SER A 123 -18.67 -1.90 13.24
C SER A 123 -18.43 -0.69 14.13
N ARG A 124 -19.50 0.04 14.50
CA ARG A 124 -19.41 1.16 15.46
C ARG A 124 -19.02 0.72 16.87
N THR A 125 -19.16 -0.56 17.19
CA THR A 125 -18.90 -1.11 18.53
C THR A 125 -17.53 -1.76 18.68
N ASN A 126 -16.83 -1.99 17.57
CA ASN A 126 -15.54 -2.64 17.55
C ASN A 126 -14.45 -1.63 17.18
N MET A 127 -13.24 -1.91 17.63
CA MET A 127 -12.05 -1.22 17.14
C MET A 127 -11.82 -1.59 15.69
N TRP A 128 -11.22 -0.69 14.94
CA TRP A 128 -11.01 -0.86 13.51
C TRP A 128 -9.61 -0.41 13.12
N PHE A 129 -9.12 -0.94 12.00
CA PHE A 129 -7.99 -0.37 11.28
C PHE A 129 -8.26 -0.43 9.77
N LEU A 130 -7.63 0.51 9.08
CA LEU A 130 -7.46 0.59 7.64
C LEU A 130 -5.96 0.65 7.37
N THR A 131 -5.45 -0.16 6.44
CA THR A 131 -4.14 0.05 5.86
C THR A 131 -4.28 0.22 4.36
N ARG A 132 -3.54 1.19 3.80
CA ARG A 132 -3.54 1.52 2.39
C ARG A 132 -2.11 1.59 1.88
N ALA A 133 -1.88 1.00 0.72
CA ALA A 133 -0.67 1.18 -0.06
C ALA A 133 -1.02 1.84 -1.40
N GLU A 134 -0.19 2.78 -1.82
CA GLU A 134 -0.36 3.52 -3.07
C GLU A 134 0.93 3.43 -3.88
N CYS A 135 0.82 3.01 -5.13
CA CYS A 135 1.93 2.78 -6.04
C CYS A 135 1.65 3.44 -7.40
N ASP A 136 2.67 4.05 -7.99
CA ASP A 136 2.64 4.57 -9.37
C ASP A 136 3.81 3.89 -10.09
N LEU A 137 3.57 2.78 -10.81
CA LEU A 137 4.65 1.91 -11.28
C LEU A 137 5.11 2.23 -12.70
N ASP A 138 4.28 2.94 -13.46
CA ASP A 138 4.44 3.39 -14.84
C ASP A 138 4.66 4.91 -14.97
N GLU A 139 4.59 5.66 -13.85
CA GLU A 139 4.87 7.11 -13.76
C GLU A 139 3.88 7.97 -14.57
N ASP A 140 2.64 7.51 -14.72
CA ASP A 140 1.60 8.20 -15.49
C ASP A 140 0.61 9.00 -14.61
N SER A 141 0.87 9.05 -13.30
CA SER A 141 0.03 9.68 -12.26
C SER A 141 -1.28 8.96 -11.95
N ASP A 142 -1.57 7.84 -12.58
CA ASP A 142 -2.58 6.92 -12.11
C ASP A 142 -1.97 6.00 -11.04
N VAL A 143 -2.72 5.74 -9.96
CA VAL A 143 -2.17 5.11 -8.76
C VAL A 143 -2.91 3.81 -8.46
N LEU A 144 -2.13 2.74 -8.37
CA LEU A 144 -2.59 1.47 -7.85
C LEU A 144 -2.79 1.61 -6.35
N THR A 145 -4.01 1.35 -5.88
CA THR A 145 -4.33 1.41 -4.46
C THR A 145 -4.66 0.02 -3.93
N VAL A 146 -3.91 -0.43 -2.92
CA VAL A 146 -4.10 -1.72 -2.25
C VAL A 146 -4.53 -1.48 -0.80
N GLU A 147 -5.61 -2.11 -0.38
CA GLU A 147 -6.22 -1.85 0.93
C GLU A 147 -6.44 -3.11 1.74
N GLY A 148 -6.25 -2.99 3.05
CA GLY A 148 -6.53 -4.03 4.04
C GLY A 148 -7.35 -3.45 5.19
N TYR A 149 -8.43 -4.15 5.55
CA TYR A 149 -9.34 -3.73 6.61
C TYR A 149 -9.34 -4.71 7.79
N SER A 150 -9.72 -4.25 8.97
CA SER A 150 -10.02 -5.08 10.14
C SER A 150 -11.26 -5.98 9.98
N ALA A 151 -12.27 -5.52 9.23
CA ALA A 151 -13.56 -6.22 9.10
C ALA A 151 -13.49 -7.49 8.23
N THR A 152 -12.46 -7.64 7.40
CA THR A 152 -12.32 -8.75 6.46
C THR A 152 -10.94 -9.37 6.59
N THR A 153 -10.72 -10.60 6.11
CA THR A 153 -9.38 -11.19 6.03
C THR A 153 -8.70 -10.95 4.68
N GLN A 154 -9.45 -10.43 3.72
CA GLN A 154 -8.99 -10.18 2.35
C GLN A 154 -8.20 -8.86 2.26
N ILE A 155 -7.42 -8.76 1.18
CA ILE A 155 -6.75 -7.54 0.73
C ILE A 155 -7.39 -7.20 -0.62
N TRP A 156 -7.71 -5.93 -0.81
CA TRP A 156 -8.42 -5.43 -1.97
C TRP A 156 -7.49 -4.56 -2.82
N VAL A 157 -7.71 -4.57 -4.13
CA VAL A 157 -7.18 -3.53 -5.02
C VAL A 157 -8.37 -2.63 -5.31
N SER A 158 -8.36 -1.41 -4.77
CA SER A 158 -9.49 -0.48 -4.84
C SER A 158 -9.44 0.43 -6.06
N ASP A 159 -8.24 0.71 -6.57
CA ASP A 159 -8.01 1.30 -7.89
C ASP A 159 -6.95 0.45 -8.59
N ASP A 160 -7.28 -0.06 -9.78
CA ASP A 160 -6.41 -0.95 -10.56
C ASP A 160 -5.64 -0.20 -11.65
N LYS A 161 -5.57 1.13 -11.60
CA LYS A 161 -4.75 1.90 -12.53
C LYS A 161 -3.27 1.95 -12.07
N GLY A 162 -2.35 2.34 -12.95
CA GLY A 162 -0.92 2.50 -12.62
C GLY A 162 -0.04 1.24 -12.70
N TRP A 163 -0.50 0.18 -13.39
CA TRP A 163 0.34 -0.96 -13.80
C TRP A 163 0.22 -1.32 -15.29
N GLU A 164 -0.55 -0.55 -16.06
CA GLU A 164 -0.94 -0.86 -17.44
C GLU A 164 0.16 -0.58 -18.48
#